data_AF-A0A964HIF9-F1
#
_entry.id   AF-A0A964HIF9-F1
#
_cell.length_a   1.000
_cell.length_b   1.000
_cell.length_c   1.000
_cell.angle_alpha   90.00
_cell.angle_beta   90.00
_cell.angle_gamma   90.00
#
_symmetry.space_group_name_H-M   'P 1'
#
loop_
_entity.id
_entity.type
_entity.pdbx_description
1 polymer ?
#
loop_
_entity_poly.entity_id
_entity_poly.type
_entity_poly.pdbx_seq_one_letter_code
_entity_poly.pdbx_strand_id
1 'polypeptide(L)' 'MSVQNDSFAAAPEDRLISAGHESPQEDALERALRPKKLADYVGQKKIREQLEIFIEATKRRGEPLDHVLLFGPPGLGKT' A
#
# COMPACT_ATOMS: atom_id res chain seq x y z
N MET A 1 2.28 -5.11 -34.40
CA MET A 1 1.53 -5.66 -33.26
C MET A 1 1.09 -4.50 -32.40
N SER A 2 -0.16 -4.09 -32.55
CA SER A 2 -0.78 -2.98 -31.81
C SER A 2 -1.10 -3.43 -30.39
N VAL A 3 -0.40 -2.88 -29.41
CA VAL A 3 -0.79 -2.99 -28.01
C VAL A 3 -2.01 -2.08 -27.85
N GLN A 4 -3.19 -2.68 -27.83
CA GLN A 4 -4.42 -2.00 -27.45
C GLN A 4 -4.30 -1.69 -25.96
N ASN A 5 -4.00 -0.42 -25.66
CA ASN A 5 -4.04 0.09 -24.31
C ASN A 5 -5.52 0.26 -23.96
N ASP A 6 -6.07 -0.71 -23.22
CA ASP A 6 -7.44 -0.62 -22.74
C ASP A 6 -7.62 0.67 -21.94
N SER A 7 -8.66 1.40 -22.34
CA SER A 7 -9.03 2.69 -21.79
C SER A 7 -9.42 2.56 -20.32
N PHE A 8 -8.58 3.06 -19.41
CA PHE A 8 -8.92 3.22 -17.99
C PHE A 8 -9.83 4.45 -17.72
N ALA A 9 -10.65 4.86 -18.69
CA ALA A 9 -11.69 5.85 -18.45
C ALA A 9 -12.97 5.16 -17.96
N ALA A 10 -12.91 4.55 -16.77
CA ALA A 10 -14.13 4.33 -16.00
C ALA A 10 -14.49 5.68 -15.36
N ALA A 11 -15.71 6.15 -15.61
CA ALA A 11 -16.28 7.39 -15.07
C ALA A 11 -16.02 7.52 -13.55
N PRO A 12 -15.99 8.74 -12.99
CA PRO A 12 -15.96 8.90 -11.54
C PRO A 12 -17.32 8.43 -11.01
N GLU A 13 -17.45 7.13 -10.74
CA GLU A 13 -18.45 6.67 -9.79
C GLU A 13 -18.20 7.44 -8.50
N ASP A 14 -19.26 8.07 -8.01
CA ASP A 14 -19.26 8.95 -6.84
C ASP A 14 -18.48 8.27 -5.72
N ARG A 15 -17.26 8.74 -5.46
CA ARG A 15 -16.38 8.14 -4.47
C ARG A 15 -16.99 8.46 -3.11
N LEU A 16 -17.85 7.56 -2.62
CA LEU A 16 -18.56 7.65 -1.34
C LEU A 16 -17.63 7.88 -0.13
N ILE A 17 -16.35 7.59 -0.29
CA ILE A 17 -15.33 7.77 0.75
C ILE A 17 -14.24 8.68 0.19
N SER A 18 -14.40 9.99 0.37
CA SER A 18 -13.27 10.92 0.23
C SER A 18 -12.42 10.84 1.49
N ALA A 19 -11.10 10.99 1.37
CA ALA A 19 -10.25 11.29 2.52
C ALA A 19 -10.62 12.71 2.98
N GLY A 20 -11.70 12.83 3.76
CA GLY A 20 -12.05 14.06 4.44
C GLY A 20 -10.93 14.42 5.42
N HIS A 21 -10.71 15.73 5.62
CA HIS A 21 -9.76 16.21 6.62
C HIS A 21 -10.15 15.67 8.00
N GLU A 22 -9.40 14.68 8.50
CA GLU A 22 -9.51 14.18 9.87
C GLU A 22 -9.03 15.27 10.83
N SER A 23 -9.64 15.33 12.02
CA SER A 23 -9.14 16.22 13.07
C SER A 23 -7.73 15.79 13.51
N PRO A 24 -6.88 16.70 14.02
CA PRO A 24 -5.53 16.33 14.48
C PRO A 24 -5.51 15.21 15.53
N GLN A 25 -6.61 15.07 16.30
CA GLN A 25 -6.80 14.01 17.28
C GLN A 25 -7.10 12.66 16.63
N GLU A 26 -7.95 12.62 15.60
CA GLU A 26 -8.24 11.42 14.82
C GLU A 26 -7.00 10.93 14.06
N ASP A 27 -6.25 11.84 13.42
CA ASP A 27 -4.97 11.55 12.78
C ASP A 27 -3.94 10.92 13.74
N ALA A 28 -3.92 11.39 14.99
CA ALA A 28 -3.02 10.86 16.01
C ALA A 28 -3.43 9.44 16.44
N LEU A 29 -4.73 9.19 16.58
CA LEU A 29 -5.28 7.89 16.90
C LEU A 29 -5.04 6.88 15.76
N GLU A 30 -5.29 7.28 14.51
CA GLU A 30 -5.07 6.44 13.32
C GLU A 30 -3.59 6.04 13.19
N ARG A 31 -2.66 7.00 13.35
CA ARG A 31 -1.21 6.72 13.38
C ARG A 31 -0.77 5.81 14.53
N ALA A 32 -1.49 5.81 15.64
CA ALA A 32 -1.23 4.91 16.75
C ALA A 32 -1.68 3.47 16.44
N LEU A 33 -2.73 3.30 15.62
CA LEU A 33 -3.21 2.00 15.16
C LEU A 33 -2.35 1.40 14.03
N ARG A 34 -1.61 2.24 13.28
CA ARG A 34 -0.74 1.75 12.21
C ARG A 34 0.39 0.85 12.75
N PRO A 35 0.56 -0.36 12.19
CA PRO A 35 1.64 -1.28 12.54
C PRO A 35 3.02 -0.60 12.51
N LYS A 36 3.85 -0.84 13.53
CA LYS A 36 5.23 -0.30 13.58
C LYS A 36 6.23 -1.24 12.91
N LYS A 37 5.97 -2.55 12.96
CA LYS A 37 6.76 -3.56 12.25
C LYS A 37 5.90 -4.24 11.20
N LEU A 38 6.55 -4.71 10.14
CA LEU A 38 5.91 -5.51 9.10
C LEU A 38 5.25 -6.78 9.68
N ALA A 39 5.84 -7.37 10.72
CA ALA A 39 5.30 -8.52 11.44
C ALA A 39 3.97 -8.23 12.17
N ASP A 40 3.75 -6.99 12.59
CA ASP A 40 2.53 -6.56 13.28
C ASP A 40 1.36 -6.33 12.30
N TYR A 41 1.64 -6.36 10.99
CA TYR A 41 0.61 -6.21 9.95
C TYR A 41 -0.25 -7.47 9.87
N VAL A 42 -1.56 -7.29 10.04
CA VAL A 42 -2.56 -8.36 10.05
C VAL A 42 -3.12 -8.56 8.64
N GLY A 43 -3.12 -9.80 8.16
CA GLY A 43 -3.58 -10.14 6.81
C GLY A 43 -2.46 -10.02 5.76
N GLN A 44 -2.84 -10.05 4.48
CA GLN A 44 -1.93 -9.92 3.33
C GLN A 44 -0.66 -10.80 3.39
N LYS A 45 -0.77 -12.02 3.94
CA LYS A 45 0.37 -12.91 4.25
C LYS A 45 1.37 -13.05 3.10
N LYS A 46 0.87 -13.29 1.89
CA LYS A 46 1.71 -13.44 0.68
C LYS A 46 2.57 -12.20 0.39
N ILE A 47 1.97 -11.01 0.45
CA ILE A 47 2.69 -9.75 0.19
C ILE A 47 3.71 -9.50 1.30
N ARG A 48 3.31 -9.74 2.56
CA ARG A 48 4.20 -9.59 3.72
C ARG A 48 5.46 -10.45 3.59
N GLU A 49 5.31 -11.73 3.23
CA GLU A 49 6.44 -12.65 3.01
C GLU A 49 7.36 -12.19 1.87
N GLN A 50 6.80 -11.71 0.76
CA GLN A 50 7.59 -11.17 -0.35
C GLN A 50 8.38 -9.92 0.06
N LEU A 51 7.75 -8.99 0.78
CA LEU A 51 8.41 -7.79 1.30
C LEU A 51 9.51 -8.14 2.30
N GLU A 52 9.30 -9.12 3.17
CA GLU A 52 10.33 -9.60 4.11
C GLU A 52 11.58 -10.09 3.35
N ILE A 53 11.40 -10.89 2.30
CA ILE A 53 12.51 -11.38 1.46
C ILE A 53 13.26 -10.20 0.83
N PHE A 54 12.54 -9.23 0.27
CA PHE A 54 13.16 -8.07 -0.38
C PHE A 54 13.92 -7.17 0.60
N ILE A 55 13.34 -6.89 1.77
CA ILE A 55 13.95 -6.09 2.83
C ILE A 55 15.22 -6.78 3.34
N GLU A 56 15.18 -8.10 3.54
CA GLU A 56 16.34 -8.86 3.97
C GLU A 56 17.44 -8.87 2.91
N ALA A 57 17.07 -9.04 1.64
CA ALA A 57 18.03 -9.04 0.54
C ALA A 57 18.73 -7.67 0.35
N THR A 58 17.98 -6.57 0.49
CA THR A 58 18.53 -5.20 0.43
C THR A 58 19.44 -4.89 1.60
N LYS A 59 19.05 -5.28 2.83
CA LYS A 59 19.93 -5.18 4.00
C LYS A 59 21.24 -5.93 3.82
N ARG A 60 21.21 -7.14 3.24
CA ARG A 60 22.41 -7.96 2.99
C ARG A 60 23.33 -7.35 1.94
N ARG A 61 22.77 -6.74 0.88
CA ARG A 61 23.54 -6.07 -0.17
C ARG A 61 24.04 -4.69 0.25
N GLY A 62 23.39 -4.04 1.23
CA GLY A 62 23.67 -2.65 1.58
C GLY A 62 23.18 -1.65 0.51
N GLU A 63 22.27 -2.10 -0.36
CA GLU A 63 21.73 -1.33 -1.47
C GLU A 63 20.24 -1.04 -1.22
N PRO A 64 19.73 0.11 -1.70
CA PRO A 64 18.31 0.42 -1.59
C PRO A 64 17.45 -0.61 -2.33
N LEU A 65 16.19 -0.74 -1.89
CA LEU A 65 15.18 -1.46 -2.64
C LEU A 65 14.91 -0.74 -3.96
N ASP A 66 14.78 -1.50 -5.03
CA ASP A 66 14.24 -1.01 -6.30
C ASP A 66 12.77 -0.59 -6.15
N HIS A 67 12.11 -0.30 -7.27
CA HIS A 67 10.75 0.23 -7.28
C HIS A 67 9.74 -0.89 -7.06
N VAL A 68 8.81 -0.68 -6.12
CA VAL A 68 7.71 -1.61 -5.84
C VAL A 68 6.37 -0.92 -6.10
N LEU A 69 5.52 -1.56 -6.90
CA LEU A 69 4.15 -1.12 -7.14
C LEU A 69 3.17 -1.95 -6.29
N LEU A 70 2.46 -1.30 -5.38
CA LEU A 70 1.35 -1.90 -4.63
C LEU A 70 0.03 -1.51 -5.29
N PHE A 71 -0.69 -2.49 -5.85
CA PHE A 71 -1.97 -2.25 -6.53
C PHE A 71 -3.08 -3.14 -5.96
N GLY A 72 -4.32 -2.63 -6.01
CA GLY A 72 -5.52 -3.35 -5.57
C GLY A 72 -6.67 -2.43 -5.17
N PRO A 73 -7.90 -2.96 -4.98
CA PRO A 73 -9.08 -2.22 -4.53
C PRO A 73 -8.86 -1.32 -3.29
N PRO A 74 -9.63 -0.23 -3.10
CA PRO A 74 -9.50 0.64 -1.93
C PRO A 74 -9.70 -0.13 -0.60
N GLY A 75 -9.10 0.35 0.49
CA GLY A 75 -9.25 -0.28 1.82
C GLY A 75 -8.34 -1.48 2.11
N LEU A 76 -7.47 -1.88 1.18
CA LEU A 76 -6.55 -3.02 1.35
C LEU A 76 -5.21 -2.72 2.05
N GLY A 77 -5.05 -1.51 2.61
CA GLY A 77 -3.84 -1.12 3.34
C GLY A 77 -2.58 -1.05 2.46
N LYS A 78 -2.69 -0.40 1.28
CA LYS A 78 -1.57 -0.09 0.37
C LYS A 78 -0.69 1.08 0.85
N THR A 79 -1.23 1.87 1.77
CA THR A 79 -0.63 3.07 2.37
C THR A 79 -0.31 2.78 3.82
#